data_AF-A0A7S0TC73-F1
#
_entry.id   AF-A0A7S0TC73-F1
#
_cell.length_a   1.000
_cell.length_b   1.000
_cell.length_c   1.000
_cell.angle_alpha   90.00
_cell.angle_beta   90.00
_cell.angle_gamma   90.00
#
_symmetry.space_group_name_H-M   'P 1'
#
loop_
_entity.id
_entity.type
_entity.pdbx_description
1 polymer ?
#
loop_
_entity_poly.entity_id
_entity_poly.type
_entity_poly.pdbx_seq_one_letter_code
_entity_poly.pdbx_strand_id
1 'polypeptide(L)'
;ADSKRISRPSLSHAYDASQTCHFQHIDTDYYVGFDPLQQQRGDERSKRAIIRLYGVTANGESVLCHCVGFPHYFYCNAWPGFVAGRDEQRVRDALNARLLSSES
;
A
#
# COMPACT_ATOMS: atom_id res chain seq x y z
N ALA A 1 33.31 7.20 -29.90
CA ALA A 1 33.02 5.81 -29.49
C ALA A 1 31.65 5.83 -28.84
N ASP A 2 30.64 5.29 -29.52
CA ASP A 2 29.27 5.28 -29.02
C ASP A 2 29.18 4.47 -27.73
N SER A 3 29.00 5.14 -26.60
CA SER A 3 28.47 4.50 -25.40
C SER A 3 27.03 4.11 -25.69
N LYS A 4 26.82 2.92 -26.28
CA LYS A 4 25.51 2.27 -26.30
C LYS A 4 25.00 2.24 -24.86
N ARG A 5 23.96 3.03 -24.57
CA ARG A 5 23.29 3.03 -23.27
C ARG A 5 22.74 1.63 -23.02
N ILE A 6 23.15 1.01 -21.92
CA ILE A 6 22.63 -0.28 -21.50
C ILE A 6 21.19 -0.05 -21.01
N SER A 7 20.24 -0.72 -21.62
CA SER A 7 18.83 -0.71 -21.24
C SER A 7 18.36 -2.09 -20.82
N ARG A 8 17.26 -2.15 -20.06
CA ARG A 8 16.59 -3.42 -19.75
C ARG A 8 15.95 -4.02 -21.01
N PRO A 9 15.65 -5.33 -21.01
CA PRO A 9 14.84 -5.95 -22.06
C PRO A 9 13.46 -5.28 -22.16
N SER A 10 12.93 -5.21 -23.38
CA SER A 10 11.53 -4.84 -23.60
C SER A 10 10.61 -5.89 -22.99
N LEU A 11 9.43 -5.47 -22.55
CA LEU A 11 8.38 -6.38 -22.10
C LEU A 11 8.04 -7.35 -23.24
N SER A 12 8.13 -8.64 -22.93
CA SER A 12 7.87 -9.72 -23.89
C SER A 12 6.40 -9.79 -24.33
N HIS A 13 5.49 -9.35 -23.45
CA HIS A 13 4.05 -9.32 -23.66
C HIS A 13 3.41 -8.26 -22.76
N ALA A 14 2.16 -7.89 -23.06
CA ALA A 14 1.36 -7.08 -22.15
C ALA A 14 0.89 -7.96 -20.98
N TYR A 15 1.15 -7.51 -19.75
CA TYR A 15 0.59 -8.14 -18.56
C TYR A 15 -0.88 -7.75 -18.42
N ASP A 16 -1.77 -8.73 -18.25
CA ASP A 16 -3.16 -8.50 -17.88
C ASP A 16 -3.51 -9.17 -16.53
N ALA A 17 -4.75 -8.97 -16.07
CA ALA A 17 -5.22 -9.49 -14.77
C ALA A 17 -5.40 -11.02 -14.73
N SER A 18 -5.31 -11.70 -15.87
CA SER A 18 -5.41 -13.17 -15.95
C SER A 18 -4.07 -13.87 -15.72
N GLN A 19 -2.97 -13.13 -15.79
CA GLN A 19 -1.62 -13.66 -15.68
C GLN A 19 -1.03 -13.45 -14.29
N THR A 20 -0.21 -14.40 -13.85
CA THR A 20 0.56 -14.26 -12.61
C THR A 20 1.86 -13.50 -12.88
N CYS A 21 2.10 -12.42 -12.14
CA CYS A 21 3.37 -11.70 -12.19
C CYS A 21 4.36 -12.28 -11.17
N HIS A 22 5.39 -12.97 -11.66
CA HIS A 22 6.47 -13.50 -10.84
C HIS A 22 7.70 -12.58 -10.93
N PHE A 23 8.12 -12.03 -9.80
CA PHE A 23 9.30 -11.19 -9.72
C PHE A 23 10.02 -11.35 -8.38
N GLN A 24 11.32 -11.12 -8.38
CA GLN A 24 12.14 -11.03 -7.17
C GLN A 24 12.09 -9.60 -6.65
N HIS A 25 11.65 -9.44 -5.40
CA HIS A 25 11.70 -8.18 -4.67
C HIS A 25 13.14 -7.75 -4.39
N ILE A 26 13.42 -6.46 -4.56
CA ILE A 26 14.73 -5.83 -4.34
C ILE A 26 14.64 -4.76 -3.24
N ASP A 27 13.67 -3.85 -3.35
CA ASP A 27 13.55 -2.72 -2.43
C ASP A 27 12.08 -2.34 -2.18
N THR A 28 11.82 -1.73 -1.04
CA THR A 28 10.49 -1.31 -0.59
C THR A 28 10.47 0.16 -0.22
N ASP A 29 9.42 0.86 -0.64
CA ASP A 29 9.14 2.22 -0.19
C ASP A 29 7.68 2.37 0.27
N TYR A 30 7.40 3.42 1.05
CA TYR A 30 6.10 3.72 1.61
C TYR A 30 5.69 5.16 1.29
N TYR A 31 4.44 5.35 0.88
CA TYR A 31 3.86 6.68 0.81
C TYR A 31 2.36 6.67 1.13
N VAL A 32 1.86 7.85 1.50
CA VAL A 32 0.43 8.11 1.69
C VAL A 32 -0.09 8.87 0.48
N GLY A 33 -0.99 8.25 -0.29
CA GLY A 33 -1.47 8.85 -1.53
C GLY A 33 -2.78 8.25 -2.03
N PHE A 34 -3.17 8.69 -3.23
CA PHE A 34 -4.36 8.17 -3.90
C PHE A 34 -4.13 6.77 -4.42
N ASP A 35 -5.15 5.92 -4.29
CA ASP A 35 -5.09 4.53 -4.74
C ASP A 35 -5.02 4.47 -6.28
N PRO A 36 -3.94 3.89 -6.86
CA PRO A 36 -3.79 3.77 -8.30
C PRO A 36 -4.86 2.89 -8.97
N LEU A 37 -5.54 2.02 -8.22
CA LEU A 37 -6.60 1.14 -8.73
C LEU A 37 -7.99 1.79 -8.71
N GLN A 38 -8.19 2.88 -7.96
CA GLN A 38 -9.50 3.53 -7.77
C GLN A 38 -9.70 4.81 -8.58
N GLN A 39 -8.92 5.07 -9.64
CA GLN A 39 -9.08 6.26 -10.50
C GLN A 39 -10.48 6.41 -11.18
N GLN A 40 -11.41 5.47 -10.95
CA GLN A 40 -12.72 5.38 -11.62
C GLN A 40 -13.92 5.30 -10.67
N ARG A 41 -13.74 5.31 -9.33
CA ARG A 41 -14.87 5.29 -8.39
C ARG A 41 -14.81 6.54 -7.52
N GLY A 42 -15.90 7.31 -7.50
CA GLY A 42 -16.04 8.62 -6.82
C GLY A 42 -15.96 8.60 -5.29
N ASP A 43 -15.14 7.72 -4.73
CA ASP A 43 -14.79 7.68 -3.33
C ASP A 43 -13.71 8.75 -3.07
N GLU A 44 -14.13 10.01 -3.11
CA GLU A 44 -13.24 11.15 -3.34
C GLU A 44 -12.14 11.42 -2.28
N ARG A 45 -12.10 10.80 -1.08
CA ARG A 45 -11.43 11.50 0.04
C ARG A 45 -10.60 10.74 1.08
N SER A 46 -10.02 9.57 0.80
CA SER A 46 -8.94 9.10 1.70
C SER A 46 -7.68 8.69 0.96
N LYS A 47 -6.64 9.53 1.09
CA LYS A 47 -5.27 9.07 0.88
C LYS A 47 -5.06 7.86 1.81
N ARG A 48 -4.45 6.81 1.29
CA ARG A 48 -4.17 5.59 2.06
C ARG A 48 -2.69 5.26 2.05
N ALA A 49 -2.30 4.45 3.03
CA ALA A 49 -1.00 3.81 3.07
C ALA A 49 -0.82 2.90 1.84
N ILE A 50 0.24 3.13 1.08
CA ILE A 50 0.62 2.33 -0.09
C ILE A 50 2.08 1.91 0.08
N ILE A 51 2.31 0.61 -0.06
CA ILE A 51 3.66 0.03 -0.05
C ILE A 51 4.05 -0.23 -1.50
N ARG A 52 5.21 0.27 -1.91
CA ARG A 52 5.79 0.05 -3.24
C ARG A 52 6.85 -1.02 -3.14
N LEU A 53 6.69 -2.11 -3.89
CA LEU A 53 7.70 -3.14 -4.04
C LEU A 53 8.37 -2.95 -5.40
N TYR A 54 9.67 -2.76 -5.38
CA TYR A 54 10.52 -2.72 -6.56
C TYR A 54 11.18 -4.07 -6.76
N GLY A 55 11.24 -4.54 -7.99
CA GLY A 55 11.86 -5.82 -8.27
C GLY A 55 12.12 -6.08 -9.74
N VAL A 56 12.50 -7.32 -10.03
CA VAL A 56 12.81 -7.79 -11.38
C VAL A 56 12.21 -9.16 -11.67
N THR A 57 11.71 -9.36 -12.88
CA THR A 57 11.27 -10.68 -13.35
C THR A 57 12.48 -11.56 -13.68
N ALA A 58 12.26 -12.86 -13.86
CA ALA A 58 13.30 -13.79 -14.34
C ALA A 58 13.87 -13.39 -15.72
N ASN A 59 13.10 -12.65 -16.52
CA ASN A 59 13.51 -12.15 -17.84
C ASN A 59 14.25 -10.79 -17.77
N GLY A 60 14.43 -10.21 -16.58
CA GLY A 60 15.15 -8.95 -16.38
C GLY A 60 14.31 -7.68 -16.53
N GLU A 61 12.98 -7.81 -16.67
CA GLU A 61 12.03 -6.69 -16.72
C GLU A 61 11.92 -6.06 -15.31
N SER A 62 11.90 -4.73 -15.21
CA SER A 62 11.69 -4.04 -13.93
C SER A 62 10.21 -4.00 -13.55
N VAL A 63 9.91 -4.25 -12.28
CA VAL A 63 8.55 -4.25 -11.74
C VAL A 63 8.42 -3.20 -10.64
N LEU A 64 7.32 -2.43 -10.69
CA LEU A 64 6.78 -1.66 -9.58
C LEU A 64 5.41 -2.22 -9.22
N CYS A 65 5.30 -2.81 -8.03
CA CYS A 65 4.05 -3.30 -7.49
C CYS A 65 3.54 -2.36 -6.39
N HIS A 66 2.29 -1.89 -6.52
CA HIS A 66 1.61 -1.13 -5.48
C HIS A 66 0.76 -2.08 -4.62
N CYS A 67 1.18 -2.30 -3.38
CA CYS A 67 0.39 -3.02 -2.39
C CYS A 67 -0.51 -2.02 -1.64
N VAL A 68 -1.81 -2.20 -1.79
CA VAL A 68 -2.86 -1.37 -1.17
C VAL A 68 -3.72 -2.22 -0.23
N GLY A 69 -4.49 -1.58 0.65
CA GLY A 69 -5.41 -2.28 1.57
C GLY A 69 -4.76 -2.81 2.85
N PHE A 70 -3.57 -2.32 3.20
CA PHE A 70 -2.86 -2.69 4.44
C PHE A 70 -2.76 -1.47 5.39
N PRO A 71 -3.79 -1.20 6.23
CA PRO A 71 -3.71 -0.14 7.23
C PRO A 71 -2.76 -0.55 8.37
N HIS A 72 -1.97 0.39 8.87
CA HIS A 72 -1.14 0.16 10.05
C HIS A 72 -2.01 -0.05 11.29
N TYR A 73 -1.60 -0.98 12.15
CA TYR A 73 -2.23 -1.26 13.43
C TYR A 73 -1.16 -1.41 14.52
N PHE A 74 -1.57 -1.22 15.76
CA PHE A 74 -0.73 -1.44 16.93
C PHE A 74 -1.52 -2.25 17.96
N TYR A 75 -0.80 -2.98 18.80
CA TYR A 75 -1.38 -3.67 19.94
C TYR A 75 -1.23 -2.83 21.20
N CYS A 76 -2.24 -2.89 22.06
CA CYS A 76 -2.17 -2.31 23.39
C CYS A 76 -2.89 -3.23 24.37
N ASN A 77 -2.54 -3.12 25.66
CA ASN A 77 -3.24 -3.85 26.69
C ASN A 77 -4.62 -3.24 26.91
N ALA A 78 -5.63 -4.11 27.06
CA ALA A 78 -6.92 -3.68 27.55
C ALA A 78 -6.80 -3.20 29.01
N TRP A 79 -7.57 -2.18 29.40
CA TRP A 79 -7.58 -1.74 30.79
C TRP A 79 -8.35 -2.74 31.69
N PRO A 80 -8.08 -2.78 33.01
CA PRO A 80 -8.80 -3.63 33.93
C PRO A 80 -10.32 -3.38 33.87
N GLY A 81 -11.11 -4.44 33.68
CA GLY A 81 -12.57 -4.34 33.56
C GLY A 81 -13.09 -4.04 32.16
N PHE A 82 -12.23 -4.07 31.13
CA PHE A 82 -12.66 -4.07 29.73
C PHE A 82 -13.60 -5.24 29.41
N VAL A 83 -14.68 -4.95 28.68
CA VAL A 83 -15.65 -5.95 28.20
C VAL A 83 -15.77 -5.85 26.68
N ALA A 84 -15.37 -6.93 26.00
CA ALA A 84 -15.50 -7.08 24.56
C ALA A 84 -16.96 -6.92 24.11
N GLY A 85 -17.18 -6.29 22.95
CA GLY A 85 -18.50 -5.96 22.42
C GLY A 85 -19.24 -4.79 23.09
N ARG A 86 -18.79 -4.32 24.27
CA ARG A 86 -19.32 -3.11 24.92
C ARG A 86 -18.38 -1.91 24.79
N ASP A 87 -17.09 -2.13 25.07
CA ASP A 87 -16.16 -1.03 25.30
C ASP A 87 -15.36 -0.62 24.04
N GLU A 88 -15.36 -1.44 22.99
CA GLU A 88 -14.61 -1.21 21.74
C GLU A 88 -15.03 0.06 21.01
N GLN A 89 -16.34 0.31 20.92
CA GLN A 89 -16.86 1.49 20.23
C GLN A 89 -16.43 2.78 20.93
N ARG A 90 -16.44 2.77 22.27
CA ARG A 90 -15.95 3.91 23.07
C ARG A 90 -14.48 4.22 22.79
N VAL A 91 -13.63 3.20 22.62
CA VAL A 91 -12.22 3.39 22.27
C VAL A 91 -12.09 3.97 20.87
N ARG A 92 -12.80 3.41 19.91
CA ARG A 92 -12.81 3.88 18.52
C ARG A 92 -13.20 5.36 18.43
N ASP A 93 -14.28 5.75 19.09
CA ASP A 93 -14.77 7.12 19.06
C ASP A 93 -13.80 8.10 19.72
N ALA A 94 -13.21 7.72 20.87
CA ALA A 94 -12.21 8.53 21.54
C ALA A 94 -10.94 8.73 20.71
N LEU A 95 -10.45 7.68 20.04
CA LEU A 95 -9.29 7.76 19.14
C LEU A 95 -9.59 8.67 17.93
N ASN A 96 -10.73 8.46 17.28
CA ASN A 96 -11.15 9.29 16.14
C ASN A 96 -11.27 10.76 16.52
N ALA A 97 -11.90 11.08 17.65
CA ALA A 97 -12.03 12.45 18.13
C ALA A 97 -10.68 13.11 18.37
N ARG A 98 -9.70 12.37 18.92
CA ARG A 98 -8.34 12.89 19.16
C ARG A 98 -7.58 13.13 17.86
N LEU A 99 -7.64 12.21 16.90
CA LEU A 99 -7.00 12.37 15.59
C LEU A 99 -7.54 13.61 14.87
N LEU A 100 -8.86 13.79 14.81
CA LEU A 100 -9.47 14.96 14.17
C LEU A 100 -9.09 16.28 14.87
N SER A 101 -8.98 16.28 16.20
CA SER A 101 -8.55 17.47 16.94
C SER A 101 -7.09 17.87 16.71
N SER A 102 -6.25 16.93 16.27
CA SER A 102 -4.82 17.17 16.04
C SER A 102 -4.50 17.73 14.65
N GLU A 103 -5.48 17.73 13.74
CA GLU A 103 -5.36 18.25 12.38
C GLU A 103 -5.84 19.71 12.25
N SER A 104 -6.28 20.34 13.35
CA SER A 104 -6.72 21.76 13.43
C SER A 104 -5.69 22.64 14.11
#